data_AF-A0A848XLC9-F1
#
_entry.id   AF-A0A848XLC9-F1
#
_cell.length_a   1.000
_cell.length_b   1.000
_cell.length_c   1.000
_cell.angle_alpha   90.00
_cell.angle_beta   90.00
_cell.angle_gamma   90.00
#
_symmetry.space_group_name_H-M   'P 1'
#
loop_
_entity.id
_entity.type
_entity.pdbx_description
1 polymer ?
#
loop_
_entity_poly.entity_id
_entity_poly.type
_entity_poly.pdbx_seq_one_letter_code
_entity_poly.pdbx_strand_id
1 'polypeptide(L)'
;MRSLARHYLGDLVYGANDGIITTFAVVAGVAGASLSPRVVLILGFANLLADGFSMGASNFLAIRSDEAARQAAGKAAREPFPIRHSTATFLSFVLAGAVPLVSYVFLAGDAAFAPAVALTLVTLFVVGAARTLVTNVRWWVGGLEMLAVGAAAAGLAYAIGAWVGHLTG
;
A
#
# COMPACT_ATOMS: atom_id res chain seq x y z
N MET A 1 13.38 11.11 -22.27
CA MET A 1 12.78 11.73 -21.07
C MET A 1 11.40 11.19 -20.70
N ARG A 2 10.46 10.98 -21.65
CA ARG A 2 9.10 10.46 -21.34
C ARG A 2 9.01 8.98 -20.88
N SER A 3 10.08 8.18 -20.98
CA SER A 3 10.09 6.77 -20.54
C SER A 3 10.52 6.60 -19.07
N LEU A 4 11.56 7.29 -18.64
CA LEU A 4 12.07 7.29 -17.26
C LEU A 4 11.02 7.82 -16.27
N ALA A 5 10.40 8.97 -16.56
CA ALA A 5 9.36 9.54 -15.71
C ALA A 5 8.15 8.59 -15.52
N ARG A 6 7.80 7.79 -16.55
CA ARG A 6 6.72 6.81 -16.46
C ARG A 6 7.06 5.60 -15.60
N HIS A 7 8.32 5.16 -15.57
CA HIS A 7 8.73 4.05 -14.69
C HIS A 7 8.66 4.48 -13.22
N TYR A 8 9.22 5.65 -12.88
CA TYR A 8 9.13 6.19 -11.51
C TYR A 8 7.69 6.44 -11.05
N LEU A 9 6.83 6.98 -11.93
CA LEU A 9 5.40 7.13 -11.62
C LEU A 9 4.72 5.79 -11.41
N GLY A 10 5.14 4.75 -12.15
CA GLY A 10 4.70 3.37 -11.92
C GLY A 10 5.04 2.91 -10.51
N ASP A 11 6.30 2.99 -10.09
CA ASP A 11 6.74 2.58 -8.75
C ASP A 11 6.01 3.31 -7.64
N LEU A 12 5.77 4.61 -7.82
CA LEU A 12 5.02 5.43 -6.86
C LEU A 12 3.58 4.94 -6.73
N VAL A 13 2.88 4.77 -7.85
CA VAL A 13 1.48 4.29 -7.87
C VAL A 13 1.37 2.88 -7.32
N TYR A 14 2.29 1.98 -7.69
CA TYR A 14 2.30 0.60 -7.18
C TYR A 14 2.53 0.56 -5.67
N GLY A 15 3.55 1.26 -5.16
CA GLY A 15 3.81 1.34 -3.73
C GLY A 15 2.64 1.94 -2.96
N ALA A 16 2.08 3.05 -3.45
CA ALA A 16 0.94 3.70 -2.79
C ALA A 16 -0.30 2.80 -2.71
N ASN A 17 -0.63 2.09 -3.80
CA ASN A 17 -1.78 1.17 -3.82
C ASN A 17 -1.60 0.02 -2.84
N ASP A 18 -0.41 -0.60 -2.81
CA ASP A 18 -0.14 -1.71 -1.90
C ASP A 18 -0.16 -1.24 -0.44
N GLY A 19 0.46 -0.09 -0.15
CA GLY A 19 0.51 0.49 1.20
C GLY A 19 -0.86 0.81 1.78
N ILE A 20 -1.75 1.44 0.99
CA ILE A 20 -3.10 1.76 1.46
C ILE A 20 -3.94 0.50 1.67
N ILE A 21 -3.86 -0.49 0.77
CA ILE A 21 -4.64 -1.74 0.89
C ILE A 21 -4.18 -2.55 2.10
N THR A 22 -2.88 -2.80 2.22
CA THR A 22 -2.31 -3.63 3.30
C THR A 22 -2.57 -3.02 4.67
N THR A 23 -2.33 -1.71 4.84
CA THR A 23 -2.56 -1.06 6.12
C THR A 23 -4.05 -0.98 6.47
N PHE A 24 -4.92 -0.78 5.48
CA PHE A 24 -6.36 -0.83 5.71
C PHE A 24 -6.84 -2.23 6.11
N ALA A 25 -6.28 -3.29 5.51
CA ALA A 25 -6.57 -4.65 5.90
C ALA A 25 -6.16 -4.93 7.36
N VAL A 26 -4.99 -4.42 7.81
CA VAL A 26 -4.58 -4.52 9.21
C VAL A 26 -5.58 -3.81 10.13
N VAL A 27 -5.95 -2.57 9.80
CA VAL A 27 -6.92 -1.78 10.58
C VAL A 27 -8.27 -2.51 10.66
N ALA A 28 -8.76 -3.03 9.53
CA ALA A 28 -10.01 -3.76 9.46
C ALA A 28 -9.97 -5.08 10.23
N GLY A 29 -8.86 -5.83 10.17
CA GLY A 29 -8.69 -7.07 10.92
C GLY A 29 -8.68 -6.85 12.43
N VAL A 30 -7.96 -5.83 12.91
CA VAL A 30 -7.93 -5.47 14.33
C VAL A 30 -9.31 -5.01 14.80
N ALA A 31 -10.02 -4.21 13.99
CA ALA A 31 -11.38 -3.79 14.29
C ALA A 31 -12.36 -4.98 14.31
N GLY A 32 -12.25 -5.91 13.36
CA GLY A 32 -13.07 -7.13 13.33
C GLY A 32 -12.87 -8.00 14.55
N ALA A 33 -11.63 -8.09 15.04
CA ALA A 33 -11.30 -8.77 16.29
C ALA A 33 -11.71 -8.00 17.56
N SER A 34 -12.37 -6.84 17.44
CA SER A 34 -12.78 -5.97 18.57
C SER A 34 -11.62 -5.61 19.52
N LEU A 35 -10.40 -5.47 18.96
CA LEU A 35 -9.21 -5.15 19.73
C LEU A 35 -9.07 -3.64 19.95
N SER A 36 -8.27 -3.29 20.96
CA SER A 36 -8.02 -1.88 21.32
C SER A 36 -7.44 -1.07 20.15
N PRO A 37 -7.82 0.21 19.99
CA PRO A 37 -7.19 1.15 19.06
C PRO A 37 -5.66 1.24 19.18
N ARG A 38 -5.10 0.96 20.36
CA ARG A 38 -3.64 0.89 20.57
C ARG A 38 -3.00 -0.23 19.74
N VAL A 39 -3.68 -1.36 19.57
CA VAL A 39 -3.22 -2.48 18.73
C VAL A 39 -3.18 -2.06 17.26
N VAL A 40 -4.16 -1.27 16.80
CA VAL A 40 -4.15 -0.71 15.43
C VAL A 40 -2.90 0.14 15.20
N LEU A 41 -2.52 1.00 16.16
CA LEU A 41 -1.32 1.82 16.02
C LEU A 41 -0.04 0.97 16.02
N ILE A 42 0.08 0.01 16.95
CA ILE A 42 1.26 -0.84 17.06
C ILE A 42 1.43 -1.69 15.80
N LEU A 43 0.41 -2.48 15.44
CA LEU A 43 0.47 -3.36 14.28
C LEU A 43 0.47 -2.57 12.98
N GLY A 44 -0.31 -1.50 12.90
CA GLY A 44 -0.39 -0.63 11.71
C GLY A 44 0.96 -0.04 11.36
N PHE A 45 1.65 0.63 12.31
CA PHE A 45 2.97 1.21 12.04
C PHE A 45 4.05 0.15 11.86
N ALA A 46 4.03 -0.94 12.64
CA ALA A 46 4.98 -2.03 12.49
C ALA A 46 4.87 -2.65 11.09
N ASN A 47 3.66 -3.02 10.67
CA ASN A 47 3.40 -3.61 9.35
C ASN A 47 3.72 -2.62 8.22
N LEU A 48 3.29 -1.36 8.35
CA LEU A 48 3.55 -0.31 7.36
C LEU A 48 5.03 -0.16 7.03
N LEU A 49 5.88 -0.11 8.06
CA LEU A 49 7.32 0.06 7.88
C LEU A 49 8.00 -1.23 7.43
N ALA A 50 7.60 -2.38 7.98
CA ALA A 50 8.17 -3.68 7.62
C ALA A 50 7.85 -4.07 6.17
N ASP A 51 6.58 -4.00 5.78
CA ASP A 51 6.12 -4.33 4.42
C ASP A 51 6.65 -3.31 3.42
N GLY A 52 6.62 -2.02 3.75
CA GLY A 52 7.21 -0.99 2.91
C GLY A 52 8.70 -1.27 2.65
N PHE A 53 9.47 -1.56 3.71
CA PHE A 53 10.90 -1.87 3.56
C PHE A 53 11.11 -3.12 2.70
N SER A 54 10.34 -4.18 2.95
CA SER A 54 10.36 -5.41 2.17
C SER A 54 10.07 -5.17 0.69
N MET A 55 9.05 -4.35 0.38
CA MET A 55 8.66 -3.99 -0.98
C MET A 55 9.72 -3.14 -1.68
N GLY A 56 10.31 -2.16 -0.98
CA GLY A 56 11.43 -1.37 -1.51
C GLY A 56 12.64 -2.25 -1.81
N ALA A 57 13.00 -3.12 -0.86
CA ALA A 57 14.11 -4.06 -1.02
C ALA A 57 13.87 -5.05 -2.18
N SER A 58 12.66 -5.60 -2.31
CA SER A 58 12.32 -6.52 -3.39
C SER A 58 12.36 -5.84 -4.76
N ASN A 59 11.89 -4.58 -4.88
CA ASN A 59 12.03 -3.81 -6.11
C ASN A 59 13.52 -3.56 -6.47
N PHE A 60 14.34 -3.19 -5.48
CA PHE A 60 15.79 -3.03 -5.68
C PHE A 60 16.44 -4.31 -6.20
N LEU A 61 16.16 -5.44 -5.54
CA LEU A 61 16.72 -6.74 -5.91
C LEU A 61 16.23 -7.16 -7.30
N ALA A 62 14.96 -6.91 -7.64
CA ALA A 62 14.39 -7.23 -8.95
C ALA A 62 15.11 -6.48 -10.08
N ILE A 63 15.30 -5.15 -9.95
CA ILE A 63 16.01 -4.35 -10.94
C ILE A 63 17.47 -4.79 -11.05
N ARG A 64 18.15 -5.02 -9.92
CA ARG A 64 19.54 -5.49 -9.92
C ARG A 64 19.69 -6.86 -10.60
N SER A 65 18.70 -7.74 -10.44
CA SER A 65 18.69 -9.06 -11.05
C SER A 65 18.47 -8.99 -12.56
N ASP A 66 17.55 -8.13 -13.03
CA ASP A 66 17.35 -7.90 -14.46
C ASP A 66 18.62 -7.31 -15.11
N GLU A 67 19.25 -6.33 -14.46
CA GLU A 67 20.50 -5.74 -14.96
C GLU A 67 21.65 -6.76 -15.02
N ALA A 68 21.79 -7.62 -14.01
CA ALA A 68 22.80 -8.68 -14.04
C ALA A 68 22.56 -9.67 -15.19
N ALA A 69 21.31 -10.05 -15.44
CA ALA A 69 20.95 -10.93 -16.56
C ALA A 69 21.22 -10.26 -17.93
N ARG A 70 20.95 -8.96 -18.05
CA ARG A 70 21.23 -8.17 -19.25
C ARG A 70 22.73 -8.06 -19.53
N GLN A 71 23.53 -7.81 -18.49
CA GLN A 71 24.99 -7.78 -18.58
C GLN A 71 25.55 -9.12 -19.04
N ALA A 72 25.06 -10.23 -18.47
CA ALA A 72 25.43 -11.58 -18.92
C ALA A 72 25.06 -11.85 -20.40
N ALA A 73 23.98 -11.23 -20.89
CA ALA A 73 23.56 -11.29 -22.29
C ALA A 73 24.26 -10.27 -23.21
N GLY A 74 25.27 -9.53 -22.72
CA GLY A 74 25.98 -8.49 -23.48
C GLY A 74 25.12 -7.28 -23.86
N LYS A 75 23.99 -7.06 -23.17
CA LYS A 75 23.08 -5.94 -23.44
C LYS A 75 23.45 -4.73 -22.60
N ALA A 76 23.25 -3.54 -23.16
CA ALA A 76 23.43 -2.29 -22.42
C ALA A 76 22.45 -2.19 -21.22
N ALA A 77 22.92 -1.54 -20.16
CA ALA A 77 22.14 -1.29 -18.95
C ALA A 77 20.91 -0.44 -19.26
N ARG A 78 19.76 -0.80 -18.67
CA ARG A 78 18.48 -0.12 -18.90
C ARG A 78 18.17 0.87 -17.79
N GLU A 79 18.31 0.44 -16.54
CA GLU A 79 17.98 1.20 -15.33
C GLU A 79 19.21 1.33 -14.41
N PRO A 80 20.03 2.38 -14.60
CA PRO A 80 21.30 2.52 -13.88
C PRO A 80 21.16 2.93 -12.41
N PHE A 81 19.96 3.27 -11.93
CA PHE A 81 19.75 3.77 -10.56
C PHE A 81 18.65 3.01 -9.78
N PRO A 82 18.85 1.72 -9.44
CA PRO A 82 17.85 0.90 -8.73
C PRO A 82 17.39 1.51 -7.41
N ILE A 83 18.30 2.18 -6.68
CA ILE A 83 18.00 2.78 -5.38
C ILE A 83 16.92 3.86 -5.46
N ARG A 84 16.82 4.59 -6.58
CA ARG A 84 15.79 5.63 -6.74
C ARG A 84 14.40 5.02 -6.86
N HIS A 85 14.29 3.89 -7.55
CA HIS A 85 13.03 3.15 -7.70
C HIS A 85 12.58 2.54 -6.37
N SER A 86 13.48 1.87 -5.65
CA SER A 86 13.14 1.29 -4.35
C SER A 86 12.76 2.33 -3.31
N THR A 87 13.46 3.47 -3.25
CA THR A 87 13.08 4.57 -2.36
C THR A 87 11.72 5.17 -2.76
N ALA A 88 11.43 5.32 -4.05
CA ALA A 88 10.12 5.80 -4.51
C ALA A 88 9.00 4.85 -4.08
N THR A 89 9.16 3.54 -4.30
CA THR A 89 8.20 2.52 -3.87
C THR A 89 7.99 2.53 -2.36
N PHE A 90 9.09 2.54 -1.58
CA PHE A 90 9.02 2.55 -0.11
C PHE A 90 8.27 3.78 0.41
N LEU A 91 8.65 4.97 -0.05
CA LEU A 91 8.05 6.20 0.43
C LEU A 91 6.58 6.32 0.03
N SER A 92 6.21 5.94 -1.20
CA SER A 92 4.80 5.99 -1.60
C SER A 92 3.95 4.99 -0.82
N PHE A 93 4.48 3.79 -0.55
CA PHE A 93 3.85 2.80 0.33
C PHE A 93 3.60 3.36 1.72
N VAL A 94 4.64 3.89 2.38
CA VAL A 94 4.53 4.41 3.74
C VAL A 94 3.57 5.60 3.80
N LEU A 95 3.67 6.53 2.86
CA LEU A 95 2.84 7.73 2.86
C LEU A 95 1.36 7.42 2.62
N ALA A 96 1.04 6.53 1.67
CA ALA A 96 -0.34 6.14 1.42
C ALA A 96 -0.89 5.25 2.55
N GLY A 97 -0.11 4.27 3.00
CA GLY A 97 -0.52 3.36 4.08
C GLY A 97 -0.68 4.03 5.43
N ALA A 98 0.03 5.13 5.71
CA ALA A 98 -0.15 5.90 6.94
C ALA A 98 -1.54 6.55 7.07
N VAL A 99 -2.24 6.80 5.95
CA VAL A 99 -3.50 7.57 5.95
C VAL A 99 -4.58 7.01 6.90
N PRO A 100 -4.95 5.72 6.87
CA PRO A 100 -5.88 5.16 7.86
C PRO A 100 -5.42 5.35 9.31
N LEU A 101 -4.12 5.27 9.57
CA LEU A 101 -3.55 5.36 10.92
C LEU A 101 -3.63 6.78 11.48
N VAL A 102 -3.61 7.81 10.63
CA VAL A 102 -3.78 9.22 11.04
C VAL A 102 -5.02 9.38 11.92
N SER A 103 -6.14 8.74 11.53
CA SER A 103 -7.38 8.79 12.33
C SER A 103 -7.16 8.31 13.77
N TYR A 104 -6.41 7.23 13.97
CA TYR A 104 -6.13 6.64 15.27
C TYR A 104 -5.10 7.41 16.10
N VAL A 105 -4.27 8.24 15.46
CA VAL A 105 -3.34 9.13 16.17
C VAL A 105 -4.09 10.31 16.79
N PHE A 106 -5.09 10.84 16.09
CA PHE A 106 -5.81 12.06 16.50
C PHE A 106 -7.13 11.82 17.21
N LEU A 107 -7.78 10.67 16.95
CA LEU A 107 -9.06 10.31 17.55
C LEU A 107 -8.88 9.12 18.50
N ALA A 108 -9.55 9.19 19.65
CA ALA A 108 -9.50 8.15 20.68
C ALA A 108 -10.74 7.25 20.63
N GLY A 109 -10.55 5.98 20.98
CA GLY A 109 -11.63 5.00 21.09
C GLY A 109 -12.28 4.64 19.76
N ASP A 110 -13.54 4.22 19.82
CA ASP A 110 -14.28 3.69 18.66
C ASP A 110 -14.58 4.77 17.59
N ALA A 111 -14.49 6.05 17.97
CA ALA A 111 -14.66 7.18 17.07
C ALA A 111 -13.59 7.24 15.97
N ALA A 112 -12.45 6.55 16.12
CA ALA A 112 -11.36 6.55 15.14
C ALA A 112 -11.65 5.67 13.91
N PHE A 113 -12.50 4.65 14.01
CA PHE A 113 -12.68 3.67 12.93
C PHE A 113 -13.41 4.25 11.72
N ALA A 114 -14.56 4.91 11.92
CA ALA A 114 -15.35 5.44 10.80
C ALA A 114 -14.60 6.51 9.97
N PRO A 115 -13.90 7.48 10.58
CA PRO A 115 -13.06 8.42 9.82
C PRO A 115 -11.86 7.74 9.15
N ALA A 116 -11.27 6.70 9.76
CA ALA A 116 -10.20 5.92 9.12
C ALA A 116 -10.71 5.25 7.84
N VAL A 117 -11.89 4.62 7.87
CA VAL A 117 -12.54 4.03 6.69
C VAL A 117 -12.78 5.10 5.63
N ALA A 118 -13.39 6.23 6.00
CA ALA A 118 -13.69 7.31 5.06
C ALA A 118 -12.43 7.86 4.37
N LEU A 119 -11.39 8.19 5.15
CA LEU A 119 -10.09 8.64 4.64
C LEU A 119 -9.45 7.61 3.71
N THR A 120 -9.55 6.32 4.06
CA THR A 120 -9.00 5.24 3.25
C THR A 120 -9.75 5.10 1.93
N LEU A 121 -11.08 5.12 1.93
CA LEU A 121 -11.87 5.02 0.69
C LEU A 121 -11.56 6.18 -0.27
N VAL A 122 -11.47 7.41 0.26
CA VAL A 122 -11.03 8.56 -0.54
C VAL A 122 -9.62 8.33 -1.10
N THR A 123 -8.70 7.86 -0.28
CA THR A 123 -7.31 7.61 -0.69
C THR A 123 -7.21 6.49 -1.73
N LEU A 124 -7.89 5.36 -1.53
CA LEU A 124 -7.98 4.27 -2.50
C LEU A 124 -8.48 4.76 -3.85
N PHE A 125 -9.54 5.57 -3.85
CA PHE A 125 -10.08 6.12 -5.08
C PHE A 125 -9.09 7.08 -5.75
N VAL A 126 -8.44 7.97 -4.99
CA VAL A 126 -7.46 8.94 -5.52
C VAL A 126 -6.21 8.24 -6.07
N VAL A 127 -5.63 7.29 -5.33
CA VAL A 127 -4.44 6.54 -5.78
C VAL A 127 -4.80 5.63 -6.96
N GLY A 128 -5.98 5.00 -6.93
CA GLY A 128 -6.51 4.23 -8.06
C GLY A 128 -6.75 5.08 -9.31
N ALA A 129 -7.28 6.29 -9.15
CA ALA A 129 -7.42 7.25 -10.24
C ALA A 129 -6.06 7.73 -10.78
N ALA A 130 -5.07 7.94 -9.90
CA ALA A 130 -3.71 8.32 -10.27
C ALA A 130 -3.01 7.26 -11.14
N ARG A 131 -3.45 5.99 -11.10
CA ARG A 131 -2.98 4.93 -12.01
C ARG A 131 -3.17 5.27 -13.49
N THR A 132 -4.07 6.18 -13.85
CA THR A 132 -4.23 6.67 -15.22
C THR A 132 -3.07 7.50 -15.74
N LEU A 133 -2.20 7.99 -14.86
CA LEU A 133 -0.96 8.66 -15.25
C LEU A 133 0.04 7.67 -15.87
N VAL A 134 -0.11 6.38 -15.57
CA VAL A 134 0.81 5.31 -15.99
C VAL A 134 0.13 4.28 -16.91
N THR A 135 -1.20 4.20 -16.87
CA THR A 135 -2.01 3.24 -17.65
C THR A 135 -3.03 3.96 -18.54
N ASN A 136 -3.58 3.27 -19.54
CA ASN A 136 -4.60 3.82 -20.46
C ASN A 136 -6.05 3.64 -19.97
N VAL A 137 -6.25 3.32 -18.69
CA VAL A 137 -7.61 3.16 -18.13
C VAL A 137 -8.25 4.52 -17.85
N ARG A 138 -9.59 4.55 -17.69
CA ARG A 138 -10.31 5.77 -17.27
C ARG A 138 -10.13 5.98 -15.77
N TRP A 139 -10.00 7.24 -15.33
CA TRP A 139 -9.64 7.57 -13.93
C TRP A 139 -10.67 7.07 -12.91
N TRP A 140 -11.95 7.20 -13.24
CA TRP A 140 -13.03 6.71 -12.39
C TRP A 140 -13.06 5.18 -12.36
N VAL A 141 -12.69 4.50 -13.44
CA VAL A 141 -12.59 3.02 -13.46
C VAL A 141 -11.46 2.56 -12.55
N GLY A 142 -10.27 3.16 -12.68
CA GLY A 142 -9.13 2.82 -11.81
C GLY A 142 -9.41 3.10 -10.33
N GLY A 143 -10.11 4.20 -10.03
CA GLY A 143 -10.56 4.50 -8.67
C GLY A 143 -11.58 3.48 -8.13
N LEU A 144 -12.59 3.11 -8.93
CA LEU A 144 -13.59 2.11 -8.53
C LEU A 144 -12.99 0.70 -8.38
N GLU A 145 -12.06 0.31 -9.25
CA GLU A 145 -11.32 -0.96 -9.12
C GLU A 145 -10.57 -1.01 -7.78
N MET A 146 -9.88 0.07 -7.41
CA MET A 146 -9.16 0.13 -6.14
C MET A 146 -10.07 0.13 -4.93
N LEU A 147 -11.22 0.81 -4.99
CA LEU A 147 -12.23 0.72 -3.95
C LEU A 147 -12.73 -0.72 -3.77
N ALA A 148 -13.00 -1.43 -4.86
CA ALA A 148 -13.46 -2.81 -4.81
C ALA A 148 -12.39 -3.75 -4.23
N VAL A 149 -11.14 -3.62 -4.67
CA VAL A 149 -10.02 -4.41 -4.14
C VAL A 149 -9.79 -4.12 -2.65
N GLY A 150 -9.74 -2.84 -2.27
CA GLY A 150 -9.55 -2.44 -0.88
C GLY A 150 -10.69 -2.89 0.03
N ALA A 151 -11.94 -2.77 -0.41
CA ALA A 151 -13.10 -3.26 0.32
C ALA A 151 -13.09 -4.79 0.48
N ALA A 152 -12.70 -5.53 -0.57
CA ALA A 152 -12.58 -6.99 -0.49
C ALA A 152 -11.47 -7.43 0.47
N ALA A 153 -10.29 -6.80 0.39
CA ALA A 153 -9.17 -7.10 1.28
C ALA A 153 -9.50 -6.79 2.74
N ALA A 154 -10.07 -5.61 3.00
CA ALA A 154 -10.49 -5.21 4.34
C ALA A 154 -11.64 -6.07 4.87
N GLY A 155 -12.62 -6.39 4.04
CA GLY A 155 -13.74 -7.27 4.41
C GLY A 155 -13.26 -8.68 4.78
N LEU A 156 -12.31 -9.23 4.01
CA LEU A 156 -11.68 -10.51 4.33
C LEU A 156 -10.91 -10.43 5.66
N ALA A 157 -10.07 -9.41 5.83
CA ALA A 157 -9.29 -9.24 7.05
C ALA A 157 -10.19 -9.04 8.29
N TYR A 158 -11.25 -8.22 8.18
CA TYR A 158 -12.25 -8.02 9.22
C TYR A 158 -12.94 -9.34 9.58
N ALA A 159 -13.39 -10.11 8.60
CA ALA A 159 -14.06 -11.39 8.83
C ALA A 159 -13.14 -12.39 9.52
N ILE A 160 -11.87 -12.49 9.09
CA ILE A 160 -10.87 -13.34 9.74
C ILE A 160 -10.61 -12.84 11.18
N GLY A 161 -10.46 -11.52 11.37
CA GLY A 161 -10.28 -10.91 12.68
C GLY A 161 -11.43 -11.25 13.64
N ALA A 162 -12.68 -11.09 13.18
CA ALA A 162 -13.86 -11.43 13.96
C ALA A 162 -13.93 -12.93 14.30
N TRP A 163 -13.59 -13.79 13.34
CA TRP A 163 -13.56 -15.24 13.55
C TRP A 163 -12.50 -15.65 14.57
N VAL A 164 -11.24 -15.19 14.41
CA VAL A 164 -10.15 -15.49 15.34
C VAL A 164 -10.39 -14.85 16.71
N GLY A 165 -10.93 -13.64 16.76
CA GLY A 165 -11.33 -12.98 18.00
C GLY A 165 -12.26 -13.87 18.81
N HIS A 166 -13.33 -14.38 18.18
CA HIS A 166 -14.26 -15.30 18.85
C HIS A 166 -13.61 -16.59 19.37
N LEU A 167 -12.54 -17.08 18.74
CA LEU A 167 -11.80 -18.25 19.20
C LEU A 167 -10.86 -17.96 20.38
N THR A 168 -10.47 -16.69 20.57
CA THR A 168 -9.43 -16.30 21.53
C THR A 168 -9.95 -15.58 22.77
N GLY A 169 -11.23 -15.18 22.79
CA GLY A 169 -11.94 -14.67 23.98
C GLY A 169 -12.55 -13.30 23.73
#